data_AF-A0A1E3JBF3-F1
#
_entry.id   AF-A0A1E3JBF3-F1
#
_cell.length_a   1.000
_cell.length_b   1.000
_cell.length_c   1.000
_cell.angle_alpha   90.00
_cell.angle_beta   90.00
_cell.angle_gamma   90.00
#
_symmetry.space_group_name_H-M   'P 1'
#
loop_
_entity.id
_entity.type
_entity.pdbx_description
1 polymer ?
#
loop_
_entity_poly.entity_id
_entity_poly.type
_entity_poly.pdbx_seq_one_letter_code
_entity_poly.pdbx_strand_id
1 'polypeptide(L)'
;MSQDLSRFPPNSRLRNTDNSSSVGHMCYDPTHLDLSKPRESVADWVGSGKSLLPGQAVSLVTFEDGTSTLMCAGCGLNAAIVAVDDREPEKGEQIFGTVTREDMETAGIYEDYRNTFREAASIKVGAVIHPNGELFSWTMENPVFEVDKDSFKDGASLASAFREYDQRHPIDPLRGVIAQAMATHYEEMTNQYDKHRDEMINRHDG
;
A
#
# COMPACT_ATOMS: atom_id res chain seq x y z
N MET A 1 5.26 3.26 22.93
CA MET A 1 5.47 4.31 21.92
C MET A 1 4.16 4.45 21.17
N SER A 2 3.58 5.65 21.14
CA SER A 2 2.35 5.92 20.38
C SER A 2 2.65 5.65 18.91
N GLN A 3 2.00 4.68 18.29
CA GLN A 3 1.99 4.61 16.83
C GLN A 3 1.30 5.89 16.39
N ASP A 4 2.04 6.73 15.67
CA ASP A 4 1.53 8.02 15.22
C ASP A 4 0.43 7.75 14.19
N LEU A 5 -0.82 7.74 14.67
CA LEU A 5 -2.02 7.56 13.86
C LEU A 5 -2.38 8.86 13.11
N SER A 6 -1.56 9.91 13.21
CA SER A 6 -1.97 11.27 12.83
C SER A 6 -2.08 11.53 11.32
N ARG A 7 -1.58 10.63 10.47
CA ARG A 7 -1.76 10.72 9.01
C ARG A 7 -2.54 9.55 8.45
N PHE A 8 -3.51 9.87 7.59
CA PHE A 8 -4.27 8.91 6.80
C PHE A 8 -3.66 8.81 5.39
N PRO A 9 -3.43 7.63 4.80
CA PRO A 9 -3.83 6.34 5.33
C PRO A 9 -3.04 6.02 6.58
N PRO A 10 -3.66 5.31 7.55
CA PRO A 10 -2.96 4.83 8.72
C PRO A 10 -1.63 4.21 8.29
N ASN A 11 -0.57 4.42 9.07
CA ASN A 11 0.73 3.82 8.79
C ASN A 11 0.53 2.33 8.43
N SER A 12 1.05 1.89 7.28
CA SER A 12 0.93 0.51 6.79
C SER A 12 1.27 -0.58 7.83
N ARG A 13 1.97 -0.25 8.91
CA ARG A 13 2.26 -1.13 10.07
C ARG A 13 1.06 -1.41 10.97
N LEU A 14 -0.02 -0.65 10.85
CA LEU A 14 -1.25 -0.87 11.62
C LEU A 14 -1.93 -2.11 11.07
N ARG A 15 -2.23 -3.08 11.96
CA ARG A 15 -2.66 -4.43 11.63
C ARG A 15 -4.12 -4.65 12.06
N ASN A 16 -4.84 -5.49 11.33
CA ASN A 16 -6.05 -6.13 11.84
C ASN A 16 -5.71 -7.03 13.06
N THR A 17 -6.34 -6.82 14.22
CA THR A 17 -6.02 -7.53 15.48
C THR A 17 -6.37 -9.02 15.48
N ASP A 18 -7.03 -9.51 14.45
CA ASP A 18 -7.55 -10.87 14.43
C ASP A 18 -6.56 -11.81 13.69
N ASN A 19 -6.17 -12.91 14.37
CA ASN A 19 -5.29 -14.01 13.93
C ASN A 19 -3.76 -13.80 13.87
N SER A 20 -3.12 -14.07 15.01
CA SER A 20 -1.86 -14.83 15.17
C SER A 20 -0.70 -14.62 14.17
N SER A 21 0.36 -14.01 14.69
CA SER A 21 1.79 -14.34 14.46
C SER A 21 2.58 -13.85 13.24
N SER A 22 2.01 -13.19 12.23
CA SER A 22 2.82 -12.43 11.27
C SER A 22 2.60 -10.93 11.42
N VAL A 23 3.68 -10.20 11.75
CA VAL A 23 3.75 -8.75 11.50
C VAL A 23 3.56 -8.59 9.99
N GLY A 24 2.69 -7.69 9.53
CA GLY A 24 2.35 -7.62 8.12
C GLY A 24 1.92 -6.21 7.79
N HIS A 25 2.38 -5.70 6.65
CA HIS A 25 1.99 -4.38 6.18
C HIS A 25 0.62 -4.47 5.51
N MET A 26 -0.15 -3.40 5.61
CA MET A 26 -1.46 -3.27 4.99
C MET A 26 -1.45 -2.09 4.03
N CYS A 27 -2.00 -2.29 2.84
CA CYS A 27 -2.30 -1.21 1.92
C CYS A 27 -3.74 -0.73 2.17
N TYR A 28 -3.84 0.49 2.66
CA TYR A 28 -5.10 1.20 2.92
C TYR A 28 -5.46 2.15 1.79
N ASP A 29 -5.23 1.73 0.55
CA ASP A 29 -5.77 2.44 -0.60
C ASP A 29 -7.30 2.31 -0.63
N PRO A 30 -8.07 3.34 -1.00
CA PRO A 30 -9.55 3.28 -1.02
C PRO A 30 -10.12 2.08 -1.77
N THR A 31 -9.43 1.58 -2.81
CA THR A 31 -9.86 0.40 -3.57
C THR A 31 -9.77 -0.92 -2.80
N HIS A 32 -9.12 -0.92 -1.65
CA HIS A 32 -9.00 -2.08 -0.77
C HIS A 32 -9.92 -2.00 0.44
N LEU A 33 -10.57 -0.85 0.69
CA LEU A 33 -11.32 -0.60 1.91
C LEU A 33 -12.80 -0.92 1.73
N ASP A 34 -13.46 -1.32 2.81
CA ASP A 34 -14.92 -1.39 2.85
C ASP A 34 -15.49 0.01 3.12
N LEU A 35 -15.68 0.77 2.03
CA LEU A 35 -16.20 2.14 2.08
C LEU A 35 -17.68 2.22 2.51
N SER A 36 -18.38 1.10 2.69
CA SER A 36 -19.73 1.09 3.25
C SER A 36 -19.77 1.39 4.75
N LYS A 37 -18.61 1.33 5.42
CA LYS A 37 -18.46 1.61 6.85
C LYS A 37 -17.90 3.02 7.07
N PRO A 38 -18.40 3.78 8.06
CA PRO A 38 -17.84 5.09 8.37
C PRO A 38 -16.45 4.96 9.01
N ARG A 39 -15.59 5.93 8.75
CA ARG A 39 -14.22 6.05 9.31
C ARG A 39 -14.16 5.96 10.83
N GLU A 40 -15.20 6.42 11.54
CA GLU A 40 -15.27 6.43 13.01
C GLU A 40 -15.12 5.02 13.61
N SER A 41 -15.38 3.98 12.81
CA SER A 41 -15.03 2.60 13.13
C SER A 41 -13.65 2.24 12.58
N VAL A 42 -12.60 2.89 13.10
CA VAL A 42 -11.20 2.67 12.66
C VAL A 42 -10.81 1.19 12.74
N ALA A 43 -11.36 0.44 13.70
CA ALA A 43 -11.15 -1.00 13.82
C ALA A 43 -11.68 -1.78 12.59
N ASP A 44 -12.85 -1.42 12.07
CA ASP A 44 -13.44 -2.05 10.88
C ASP A 44 -12.62 -1.74 9.62
N TRP A 45 -11.97 -0.57 9.59
CA TRP A 45 -11.16 -0.12 8.46
C TRP A 45 -9.76 -0.71 8.44
N VAL A 46 -9.11 -0.77 9.60
CA VAL A 46 -7.82 -1.46 9.79
C VAL A 46 -7.93 -2.95 9.42
N GLY A 47 -9.13 -3.53 9.54
CA GLY A 47 -9.42 -4.88 9.10
C GLY A 47 -9.70 -5.09 7.61
N SER A 48 -10.05 -4.02 6.89
CA SER A 48 -10.46 -4.10 5.48
C SER A 48 -9.31 -3.95 4.48
N GLY A 49 -8.18 -3.34 4.87
CA GLY A 49 -7.05 -3.13 3.97
C GLY A 49 -6.49 -4.41 3.35
N LYS A 50 -5.74 -4.27 2.25
CA LYS A 50 -5.09 -5.41 1.60
C LYS A 50 -3.76 -5.75 2.28
N SER A 51 -3.59 -6.99 2.72
CA SER A 51 -2.31 -7.46 3.24
C SER A 51 -1.22 -7.42 2.16
N LEU A 52 -0.06 -6.88 2.54
CA LEU A 52 1.16 -6.84 1.75
C LEU A 52 2.10 -7.93 2.26
N LEU A 53 2.14 -9.04 1.52
CA LEU A 53 2.87 -10.24 1.89
C LEU A 53 4.33 -10.17 1.42
N PRO A 54 5.26 -10.90 2.08
CA PRO A 54 6.64 -11.01 1.62
C PRO A 54 6.75 -11.36 0.13
N GLY A 55 7.67 -10.71 -0.57
CA GLY A 55 7.88 -10.88 -2.01
C GLY A 55 6.90 -10.12 -2.91
N GLN A 56 5.79 -9.59 -2.39
CA GLN A 56 4.83 -8.84 -3.21
C GLN A 56 5.37 -7.46 -3.63
N ALA A 57 5.02 -7.08 -4.85
CA ALA A 57 5.25 -5.77 -5.43
C ALA A 57 4.58 -4.64 -4.64
N VAL A 58 5.38 -3.69 -4.16
CA VAL A 58 4.94 -2.58 -3.34
C VAL A 58 5.63 -1.28 -3.75
N SER A 59 4.98 -0.18 -3.37
CA SER A 59 5.48 1.18 -3.49
C SER A 59 5.60 1.79 -2.10
N LEU A 60 6.78 2.32 -1.76
CA LEU A 60 6.99 3.15 -0.58
C LEU A 60 6.79 4.60 -1.00
N VAL A 61 5.69 5.20 -0.56
CA VAL A 61 5.40 6.62 -0.78
C VAL A 61 5.97 7.39 0.42
N THR A 62 6.84 8.36 0.15
CA THR A 62 7.42 9.25 1.16
C THR A 62 6.83 10.65 1.01
N PHE A 63 6.46 11.25 2.14
CA PHE A 63 5.85 12.57 2.20
C PHE A 63 6.89 13.67 2.47
N GLU A 64 6.52 14.93 2.28
CA GLU A 64 7.40 16.10 2.46
C GLU A 64 8.03 16.20 3.86
N ASP A 65 7.37 15.70 4.90
CA ASP A 65 7.90 15.68 6.28
C ASP A 65 8.84 14.49 6.56
N GLY A 66 9.10 13.64 5.57
CA GLY A 66 9.95 12.45 5.67
C GLY A 66 9.26 11.20 6.23
N THR A 67 7.98 11.28 6.62
CA THR A 67 7.19 10.08 6.94
C THR A 67 6.87 9.29 5.67
N SER A 68 6.53 8.02 5.82
CA SER A 68 6.24 7.16 4.66
C SER A 68 5.21 6.09 4.95
N THR A 69 4.58 5.59 3.89
CA THR A 69 3.64 4.48 3.93
C THR A 69 3.91 3.49 2.79
N LEU A 70 3.73 2.20 3.07
CA LEU A 70 3.81 1.15 2.06
C LEU A 70 2.43 0.91 1.46
N MET A 71 2.40 0.82 0.14
CA MET A 71 1.21 0.56 -0.65
C MET A 71 1.46 -0.56 -1.64
N CYS A 72 0.40 -1.18 -2.15
CA CYS A 72 0.50 -2.03 -3.32
C CYS A 72 1.12 -1.22 -4.49
N ALA A 73 1.84 -1.87 -5.40
CA ALA A 73 2.59 -1.16 -6.46
C ALA A 73 1.76 -0.12 -7.23
N GLY A 74 0.55 -0.49 -7.69
CA GLY A 74 -0.35 0.42 -8.41
C GLY A 74 -0.98 1.50 -7.53
N CYS A 75 -1.23 1.18 -6.27
CA CYS A 75 -1.85 2.08 -5.31
C CYS A 75 -0.94 3.27 -4.99
N GLY A 76 0.38 3.05 -4.87
CA GLY A 76 1.33 4.12 -4.55
C GLY A 76 1.42 5.20 -5.63
N LEU A 77 1.46 4.81 -6.90
CA LEU A 77 1.43 5.77 -8.01
C LEU A 77 0.11 6.53 -8.06
N ASN A 78 -1.01 5.80 -7.94
CA ASN A 78 -2.32 6.44 -8.00
C ASN A 78 -2.50 7.47 -6.88
N ALA A 79 -2.08 7.12 -5.67
CA ALA A 79 -2.14 8.05 -4.54
C ALA A 79 -1.24 9.26 -4.77
N ALA A 80 -0.02 9.09 -5.29
CA ALA A 80 0.89 10.19 -5.58
C ALA A 80 0.40 11.16 -6.68
N ILE A 81 -0.53 10.73 -7.56
CA ILE A 81 -1.17 11.64 -8.53
C ILE A 81 -1.85 12.82 -7.82
N VAL A 82 -2.38 12.60 -6.61
CA VAL A 82 -3.03 13.64 -5.81
C VAL A 82 -2.10 14.81 -5.49
N ALA A 83 -0.78 14.61 -5.45
CA ALA A 83 0.20 15.67 -5.22
C ALA A 83 0.25 16.69 -6.37
N VAL A 84 -0.09 16.28 -7.59
CA VAL A 84 0.07 17.09 -8.81
C VAL A 84 -1.27 17.44 -9.47
N ASP A 85 -2.39 16.93 -8.95
CA ASP A 85 -3.74 17.26 -9.42
C ASP A 85 -4.43 18.22 -8.44
N ASP A 86 -4.46 19.50 -8.81
CA ASP A 86 -5.15 20.53 -8.04
C ASP A 86 -6.66 20.55 -8.26
N ARG A 87 -7.14 19.85 -9.28
CA ARG A 87 -8.58 19.78 -9.55
C ARG A 87 -9.26 18.97 -8.46
N GLU A 88 -10.39 19.48 -8.02
CA GLU A 88 -11.30 18.74 -7.17
C GLU A 88 -12.20 17.85 -8.07
N PRO A 89 -12.12 16.51 -7.97
CA PRO A 89 -12.98 15.59 -8.74
C PRO A 89 -14.45 15.79 -8.42
N GLU A 90 -15.34 15.54 -9.37
CA GLU A 90 -16.78 15.55 -9.10
C GLU A 90 -17.17 14.33 -8.23
N LYS A 91 -18.29 14.41 -7.52
CA LYS A 91 -18.73 13.34 -6.60
C LYS A 91 -18.81 11.96 -7.25
N GLY A 92 -19.39 11.88 -8.45
CA GLY A 92 -19.49 10.63 -9.21
C GLY A 92 -18.23 10.23 -9.97
N GLU A 93 -17.16 11.02 -9.89
CA GLU A 93 -15.92 10.76 -10.60
C GLU A 93 -15.09 9.68 -9.90
N GLN A 94 -14.50 8.79 -10.69
CA GLN A 94 -13.62 7.72 -10.20
C GLN A 94 -12.28 8.30 -9.74
N ILE A 95 -11.89 8.01 -8.50
CA ILE A 95 -10.59 8.34 -7.94
C ILE A 95 -9.57 7.26 -8.30
N PHE A 96 -9.94 5.99 -8.12
CA PHE A 96 -9.13 4.84 -8.54
C PHE A 96 -9.99 3.59 -8.69
N GLY A 97 -9.73 2.82 -9.76
CA GLY A 97 -10.54 1.64 -10.05
C GLY A 97 -12.03 2.01 -10.17
N THR A 98 -12.86 1.38 -9.34
CA THR A 98 -14.31 1.65 -9.28
C THR A 98 -14.70 2.61 -8.16
N VAL A 99 -13.76 3.04 -7.32
CA VAL A 99 -14.03 3.93 -6.19
C VAL A 99 -14.24 5.34 -6.67
N THR A 100 -15.36 5.94 -6.30
CA THR A 100 -15.68 7.34 -6.59
C THR A 100 -15.33 8.26 -5.42
N ARG A 101 -15.27 9.58 -5.69
CA ARG A 101 -15.17 10.58 -4.62
C ARG A 101 -16.31 10.44 -3.60
N GLU A 102 -17.54 10.23 -4.06
CA GLU A 102 -18.72 10.11 -3.20
C GLU A 102 -18.63 8.92 -2.24
N ASP A 103 -18.09 7.79 -2.69
CA ASP A 103 -17.85 6.63 -1.81
C ASP A 103 -16.91 7.00 -0.66
N MET A 104 -15.82 7.71 -0.98
CA MET A 104 -14.82 8.16 -0.01
C MET A 104 -15.36 9.25 0.94
N GLU A 105 -16.21 10.15 0.46
CA GLU A 105 -16.90 11.16 1.28
C GLU A 105 -17.90 10.53 2.24
N THR A 106 -18.69 9.57 1.76
CA THR A 106 -19.68 8.82 2.56
C THR A 106 -18.99 8.06 3.69
N ALA A 107 -17.82 7.47 3.38
CA ALA A 107 -16.93 6.86 4.35
C ALA A 107 -16.24 7.86 5.30
N GLY A 108 -16.20 9.16 4.96
CA GLY A 108 -15.53 10.19 5.76
C GLY A 108 -14.00 10.18 5.66
N ILE A 109 -13.43 9.67 4.56
CA ILE A 109 -11.97 9.57 4.35
C ILE A 109 -11.42 10.49 3.26
N TYR A 110 -12.28 11.06 2.42
CA TYR A 110 -11.85 11.76 1.22
C TYR A 110 -10.87 12.91 1.49
N GLU A 111 -11.24 13.83 2.38
CA GLU A 111 -10.41 14.99 2.73
C GLU A 111 -9.05 14.57 3.30
N ASP A 112 -9.02 13.57 4.17
CA ASP A 112 -7.82 13.06 4.81
C ASP A 112 -6.88 12.35 3.83
N TYR A 113 -7.44 11.55 2.92
CA TYR A 113 -6.71 10.94 1.81
C TYR A 113 -6.08 12.02 0.95
N ARG A 114 -6.88 13.02 0.57
CA ARG A 114 -6.46 14.09 -0.32
C ARG A 114 -5.36 14.93 0.30
N ASN A 115 -5.54 15.36 1.55
CA ASN A 115 -4.58 16.20 2.25
C ASN A 115 -3.24 15.51 2.46
N THR A 116 -3.25 14.22 2.80
CA THR A 116 -2.00 13.48 3.04
C THR A 116 -1.25 13.20 1.74
N PHE A 117 -1.93 12.70 0.70
CA PHE A 117 -1.25 12.39 -0.55
C PHE A 117 -0.93 13.61 -1.40
N ARG A 118 -1.53 14.77 -1.10
CA ARG A 118 -1.05 16.06 -1.59
C ARG A 118 0.39 16.33 -1.20
N GLU A 119 0.88 15.76 -0.11
CA GLU A 119 2.25 15.94 0.38
C GLU A 119 3.18 14.81 -0.08
N ALA A 120 2.76 13.96 -1.03
CA ALA A 120 3.63 12.93 -1.59
C ALA A 120 4.81 13.58 -2.33
N ALA A 121 6.03 13.23 -1.91
CA ALA A 121 7.27 13.80 -2.40
C ALA A 121 8.08 12.79 -3.22
N SER A 122 8.00 11.50 -2.92
CA SER A 122 8.68 10.48 -3.72
C SER A 122 8.07 9.08 -3.62
N ILE A 123 8.41 8.24 -4.59
CA ILE A 123 8.03 6.84 -4.68
C ILE A 123 9.29 5.99 -4.84
N LYS A 124 9.38 4.90 -4.07
CA LYS A 124 10.34 3.80 -4.31
C LYS A 124 9.60 2.51 -4.56
N VAL A 125 10.00 1.78 -5.59
CA VAL A 125 9.41 0.47 -5.92
C VAL A 125 10.26 -0.68 -5.42
N GLY A 126 9.61 -1.76 -5.03
CA GLY A 126 10.29 -2.93 -4.51
C GLY A 126 9.36 -4.07 -4.12
N ALA A 127 9.91 -5.03 -3.39
CA ALA A 127 9.17 -6.10 -2.75
C ALA A 127 9.21 -5.98 -1.23
N VAL A 128 8.27 -6.58 -0.52
CA VAL A 128 8.32 -6.69 0.95
C VAL A 128 9.38 -7.75 1.34
N ILE A 129 10.42 -7.40 2.12
CA ILE A 129 11.45 -8.37 2.59
C ILE A 129 10.93 -9.17 3.77
N HIS A 130 10.22 -8.52 4.68
CA HIS A 130 9.91 -9.09 5.99
C HIS A 130 8.58 -8.57 6.57
N PRO A 131 8.05 -9.28 7.58
CA PRO A 131 6.95 -8.84 8.45
C PRO A 131 7.10 -7.39 8.97
N ASN A 132 8.32 -6.89 9.11
CA ASN A 132 8.66 -5.57 9.63
C ASN A 132 8.53 -4.40 8.62
N GLY A 133 8.31 -4.70 7.34
CA GLY A 133 8.06 -3.71 6.28
C GLY A 133 9.25 -3.09 5.62
N GLU A 134 10.44 -3.68 5.74
CA GLU A 134 11.57 -3.15 4.97
C GLU A 134 11.36 -3.45 3.48
N LEU A 135 11.57 -2.41 2.67
CA LEU A 135 11.45 -2.48 1.21
C LEU A 135 12.70 -3.12 0.62
N PHE A 136 12.51 -4.24 -0.09
CA PHE A 136 13.48 -4.83 -0.98
C PHE A 136 13.47 -4.05 -2.28
N SER A 137 14.45 -3.20 -2.52
CA SER A 137 14.53 -2.55 -3.83
C SER A 137 14.63 -3.60 -4.94
N TRP A 138 13.92 -3.39 -6.05
CA TRP A 138 14.00 -4.27 -7.21
C TRP A 138 15.25 -4.07 -8.07
N THR A 139 15.96 -2.97 -7.85
CA THR A 139 17.12 -2.59 -8.65
C THR A 139 18.34 -2.42 -7.75
N MET A 140 19.53 -2.57 -8.32
CA MET A 140 20.78 -2.44 -7.57
C MET A 140 21.06 -1.01 -7.12
N GLU A 141 20.69 -0.04 -7.95
CA GLU A 141 20.94 1.38 -7.73
C GLU A 141 19.91 2.03 -6.79
N ASN A 142 18.80 1.34 -6.51
CA ASN A 142 17.70 1.82 -5.66
C ASN A 142 17.27 3.27 -5.98
N PRO A 143 16.92 3.54 -7.25
CA PRO A 143 16.56 4.87 -7.70
C PRO A 143 15.25 5.29 -7.05
N VAL A 144 15.08 6.59 -6.85
CA VAL A 144 13.89 7.19 -6.28
C VAL A 144 13.17 7.97 -7.37
N PHE A 145 11.86 7.79 -7.49
CA PHE A 145 11.05 8.62 -8.36
C PHE A 145 10.56 9.83 -7.56
N GLU A 146 11.07 11.01 -7.89
CA GLU A 146 10.66 12.26 -7.25
C GLU A 146 9.31 12.74 -7.82
N VAL A 147 8.40 13.13 -6.94
CA VAL A 147 7.11 13.71 -7.27
C VAL A 147 7.23 15.21 -7.11
N ASP A 148 7.60 15.88 -8.20
CA ASP A 148 7.76 17.33 -8.24
C ASP A 148 6.50 18.01 -8.81
N LYS A 149 5.79 18.72 -7.94
CA LYS A 149 4.56 19.46 -8.27
C LYS A 149 4.77 20.55 -9.31
N ASP A 150 5.98 21.13 -9.36
CA ASP A 150 6.29 22.18 -10.32
C ASP A 150 6.64 21.62 -11.71
N SER A 151 7.04 20.35 -11.78
CA SER A 151 7.43 19.67 -13.01
C SER A 151 6.27 18.97 -13.72
N PHE A 152 5.24 18.53 -13.00
CA PHE A 152 4.10 17.79 -13.55
C PHE A 152 2.87 18.67 -13.70
N LYS A 153 2.18 18.58 -14.85
CA LYS A 153 1.01 19.41 -15.16
C LYS A 153 -0.30 18.82 -14.65
N ASP A 154 -0.34 17.50 -14.56
CA ASP A 154 -1.50 16.69 -14.20
C ASP A 154 -1.06 15.26 -13.86
N GLY A 155 -1.99 14.47 -13.33
CA GLY A 155 -1.75 13.05 -13.01
C GLY A 155 -1.31 12.19 -14.19
N ALA A 156 -1.74 12.52 -15.41
CA ALA A 156 -1.37 11.77 -16.60
C ALA A 156 0.11 11.97 -16.97
N SER A 157 0.64 13.18 -16.78
CA SER A 157 2.04 13.50 -16.97
C SER A 157 2.94 12.80 -15.95
N LEU A 158 2.53 12.76 -14.67
CA LEU A 158 3.19 11.99 -13.61
C LEU A 158 3.21 10.50 -13.95
N ALA A 159 2.06 9.91 -14.29
CA ALA A 159 1.95 8.49 -14.62
C ALA A 159 2.78 8.10 -15.86
N SER A 160 2.90 9.00 -16.82
CA SER A 160 3.75 8.80 -18.00
C SER A 160 5.23 8.83 -17.62
N ALA A 161 5.65 9.79 -16.80
CA ALA A 161 7.03 9.87 -16.31
C ALA A 161 7.42 8.69 -15.42
N PHE A 162 6.49 8.22 -14.58
CA PHE A 162 6.69 7.02 -13.76
C PHE A 162 6.92 5.78 -14.64
N ARG A 163 6.16 5.64 -15.74
CA ARG A 163 6.37 4.55 -16.70
C ARG A 163 7.74 4.61 -17.38
N GLU A 164 8.21 5.79 -17.74
CA GLU A 164 9.57 5.96 -18.26
C GLU A 164 10.62 5.61 -17.20
N TYR A 165 10.39 6.00 -15.96
CA TYR A 165 11.23 5.64 -14.83
C TYR A 165 11.31 4.11 -14.67
N ASP A 166 10.19 3.38 -14.70
CA ASP A 166 10.18 1.92 -14.62
C ASP A 166 10.94 1.26 -15.77
N GLN A 167 10.82 1.81 -16.98
CA GLN A 167 11.55 1.30 -18.16
C GLN A 167 13.06 1.52 -18.08
N ARG A 168 13.50 2.62 -17.47
CA ARG A 168 14.93 2.93 -17.30
C ARG A 168 15.58 2.15 -16.16
N HIS A 169 14.78 1.65 -15.23
CA HIS A 169 15.26 0.94 -14.05
C HIS A 169 14.63 -0.47 -13.98
N PRO A 170 14.92 -1.35 -14.95
CA PRO A 170 14.36 -2.68 -14.98
C PRO A 170 14.77 -3.48 -13.74
N ILE A 171 13.88 -4.36 -13.31
CA ILE A 171 14.11 -5.28 -12.18
C ILE A 171 15.40 -6.06 -12.43
N ASP A 172 16.30 -6.05 -11.46
CA ASP A 172 17.48 -6.90 -11.48
C ASP A 172 17.04 -8.38 -11.41
N PRO A 173 17.46 -9.25 -12.35
CA PRO A 173 16.97 -10.63 -12.41
C PRO A 173 17.18 -11.41 -11.12
N LEU A 174 18.31 -11.21 -10.43
CA LEU A 174 18.61 -11.90 -9.17
C LEU A 174 17.66 -11.41 -8.06
N ARG A 175 17.41 -10.10 -7.98
CA ARG A 175 16.43 -9.55 -7.04
C ARG A 175 15.01 -10.03 -7.32
N GLY A 176 14.63 -10.16 -8.59
CA GLY A 176 13.35 -10.76 -8.98
C GLY A 176 13.19 -12.20 -8.46
N VAL A 177 14.23 -13.03 -8.64
CA VAL A 177 14.25 -14.42 -8.14
C VAL A 177 14.17 -14.45 -6.61
N ILE A 178 14.89 -13.58 -5.90
CA ILE A 178 14.84 -13.50 -4.43
C ILE A 178 13.44 -13.14 -3.96
N ALA A 179 12.80 -12.13 -4.55
CA ALA A 179 11.45 -11.73 -4.19
C ALA A 179 10.43 -12.87 -4.43
N GLN A 180 10.58 -13.60 -5.53
CA GLN A 180 9.74 -14.76 -5.83
C GLN A 180 9.96 -15.91 -4.84
N ALA A 181 11.20 -16.18 -4.46
CA ALA A 181 11.53 -17.18 -3.45
C ALA A 181 10.94 -16.82 -2.08
N MET A 182 10.95 -15.53 -1.70
CA MET A 182 10.30 -15.04 -0.47
C MET A 182 8.79 -15.28 -0.49
N ALA A 183 8.12 -14.94 -1.60
CA ALA A 183 6.69 -15.18 -1.76
C ALA A 183 6.34 -16.67 -1.64
N THR A 184 7.08 -17.51 -2.36
CA THR A 184 6.89 -18.98 -2.34
C THR A 184 7.09 -19.54 -0.94
N HIS A 185 8.16 -19.14 -0.25
CA HIS A 185 8.44 -19.62 1.11
C HIS A 185 7.35 -19.19 2.10
N TYR A 186 6.84 -17.97 1.99
CA TYR A 186 5.74 -17.50 2.83
C TYR A 186 4.47 -18.32 2.60
N GLU A 187 4.10 -18.59 1.35
CA GLU A 187 2.95 -19.43 0.98
C GLU A 187 3.10 -20.87 1.49
N GLU A 188 4.29 -21.46 1.44
CA GLU A 188 4.54 -22.81 1.98
C GLU A 188 4.36 -22.85 3.51
N MET A 189 4.88 -21.84 4.21
CA MET A 189 4.79 -21.74 5.66
C MET A 189 3.36 -21.54 6.15
N THR A 190 2.56 -20.70 5.50
CA THR A 190 1.14 -20.50 5.86
C THR A 190 0.32 -21.75 5.60
N ASN A 191 0.53 -22.42 4.45
CA ASN A 191 -0.16 -23.67 4.13
C ASN A 191 0.18 -24.81 5.11
N GLN A 192 1.41 -24.87 5.62
CA GLN A 192 1.79 -25.82 6.67
C GLN A 192 1.12 -25.49 8.01
N TYR A 193 1.06 -24.21 8.36
CA TYR A 193 0.41 -23.75 9.59
C TYR A 193 -1.09 -24.07 9.60
N ASP A 194 -1.79 -23.82 8.49
CA ASP A 194 -3.22 -24.10 8.36
C ASP A 194 -3.51 -25.61 8.45
N LYS A 195 -2.70 -26.45 7.81
CA LYS A 195 -2.80 -27.92 7.94
C LYS A 195 -2.61 -28.37 9.39
N HIS A 196 -1.61 -27.84 10.09
CA HIS A 196 -1.39 -28.19 11.49
C HIS A 196 -2.49 -27.68 12.42
N ARG A 197 -3.06 -26.50 12.15
CA ARG A 197 -4.20 -25.97 12.88
C ARG A 197 -5.44 -26.85 12.71
N ASP A 198 -5.76 -27.25 11.48
CA ASP A 198 -6.91 -28.12 11.19
C ASP A 198 -6.74 -29.50 11.83
N GLU A 199 -5.52 -30.06 11.84
CA GLU A 199 -5.23 -31.31 12.56
C GLU A 199 -5.38 -31.20 14.08
N MET A 200 -5.07 -30.05 14.68
CA MET A 200 -5.26 -29.83 16.12
C MET A 200 -6.73 -29.65 16.50
N ILE A 201 -7.52 -28.93 15.69
CA ILE A 201 -8.95 -28.74 15.91
C ILE A 201 -9.68 -30.10 15.81
N ASN A 202 -9.37 -30.89 14.77
CA ASN A 202 -10.00 -32.20 14.57
C ASN A 202 -9.61 -33.27 15.61
N ARG A 203 -8.59 -33.03 16.46
CA ARG A 203 -8.22 -33.92 17.57
C ARG A 203 -8.90 -33.58 18.90
N HIS A 204 -9.67 -32.50 18.98
CA HIS A 204 -10.40 -32.12 20.20
C HIS A 204 -11.90 -32.45 20.12
N ASP A 205 -12.39 -32.87 18.96
CA ASP A 205 -13.79 -33.24 18.71
C ASP A 205 -14.02 -34.76 18.56
N GLY A 206 -13.03 -35.60 18.87
CA GLY A 206 -13.11 -37.07 18.82
C GLY A 206 -12.61 -37.73 20.09
#